data_AF-A0A515DCD9-F1
#
_entry.id   AF-A0A515DCD9-F1
#
_cell.length_a   1.000
_cell.length_b   1.000
_cell.length_c   1.000
_cell.angle_alpha   90.00
_cell.angle_beta   90.00
_cell.angle_gamma   90.00
#
_symmetry.space_group_name_H-M   'P 1'
#
loop_
_entity.id
_entity.type
_entity.pdbx_description
1 polymer ?
#
loop_
_entity_poly.entity_id
_entity_poly.type
_entity_poly.pdbx_seq_one_letter_code
_entity_poly.pdbx_strand_id
1 'polypeptide(L)'
;MNTLGATPPIVIGIRNAGDSHSRRVRVVVILGSLASIVFGIPWAVFFALRGDWLVVIADCAVILAGVIAIRMARRHRLRGAAILLVASLFGRLSWMALFLDIPSAQFPRSIHHFLIPLAVAAYLMLKHENAWLRHGLAWGCLAGVVFFASSHFAIVTRLATPDSVRGPGAWITNVCAMLLLFLLLHIFVADIDPLEAGLHRARMRLRELAHLATPSQFEDSLTRLDESIASTIPQNAVQISMTGTQGWQRARVTRVRLTILACSSVTIVLGALFVVYFSLRGLMPLALLNCAVMALGVALALLRADKHQSAATIGLVVGLMLIFLVNSAVLDIPTPNVPRSTHYWFLPLSLGAYFLLREENPWIHSGLPMACLAAFVVLASSHWGFMTDYLLPDNDRPPPWLVCTLALGMLYFLVYILVGDIKRLEDWLLGTVSRLRYGRPR
;
A
#
# COMPACT_ATOMS: atom_id res chain seq x y z
N MET A 1 -1.95 -56.22 -25.59
CA MET A 1 -1.49 -54.83 -25.84
C MET A 1 -2.00 -53.96 -24.70
N ASN A 2 -1.15 -53.79 -23.69
CA ASN A 2 -1.37 -52.97 -22.50
C ASN A 2 -0.75 -51.58 -22.72
N THR A 3 -1.19 -50.63 -21.89
CA THR A 3 -0.67 -49.27 -21.66
C THR A 3 -1.18 -48.14 -22.57
N LEU A 4 -2.47 -47.82 -22.46
CA LEU A 4 -2.89 -46.41 -22.49
C LEU A 4 -2.52 -45.82 -21.13
N GLY A 5 -1.44 -45.04 -21.10
CA GLY A 5 -0.87 -44.46 -19.90
C GLY A 5 -1.91 -43.67 -19.12
N ALA A 6 -2.15 -44.10 -17.88
CA ALA A 6 -2.88 -43.31 -16.89
C ALA A 6 -2.18 -41.96 -16.75
N THR A 7 -2.78 -40.91 -17.33
CA THR A 7 -2.40 -39.55 -17.02
C THR A 7 -2.63 -39.34 -15.53
N PRO A 8 -1.60 -38.93 -14.74
CA PRO A 8 -1.79 -38.72 -13.33
C PRO A 8 -2.88 -37.67 -13.11
N PRO A 9 -3.74 -37.82 -12.08
CA PRO A 9 -4.74 -36.82 -11.77
C PRO A 9 -4.02 -35.48 -11.56
N ILE A 10 -4.32 -34.52 -12.43
CA ILE A 10 -3.82 -33.16 -12.29
C ILE A 10 -4.51 -32.61 -11.05
N VAL A 11 -3.79 -32.65 -9.93
CA VAL A 11 -4.18 -31.95 -8.70
C VAL A 11 -4.28 -30.48 -9.09
N ILE A 12 -5.51 -30.01 -9.32
CA ILE A 12 -5.80 -28.58 -9.39
C ILE A 12 -5.48 -28.09 -8.00
N GLY A 13 -4.26 -27.60 -7.83
CA GLY A 13 -3.74 -27.10 -6.57
C GLY A 13 -4.49 -25.83 -6.20
N ILE A 14 -5.71 -25.97 -5.69
CA ILE A 14 -6.32 -25.01 -4.80
C ILE A 14 -5.51 -25.10 -3.51
N ARG A 15 -4.28 -24.59 -3.52
CA ARG A 15 -3.49 -24.40 -2.30
C ARG A 15 -4.38 -23.61 -1.35
N ASN A 16 -4.59 -24.13 -0.15
CA ASN A 16 -5.41 -23.49 0.87
C ASN A 16 -5.05 -22.01 0.99
N ALA A 17 -6.04 -21.11 1.00
CA ALA A 17 -5.80 -19.68 1.14
C ALA A 17 -4.98 -19.34 2.41
N GLY A 18 -5.07 -20.19 3.46
CA GLY A 18 -4.24 -20.13 4.67
C GLY A 18 -2.75 -20.39 4.42
N ASP A 19 -2.39 -21.28 3.50
CA ASP A 19 -1.00 -21.58 3.13
C ASP A 19 -0.37 -20.44 2.33
N SER A 20 -1.17 -19.80 1.46
CA SER A 20 -0.72 -18.64 0.67
C SER A 20 -0.44 -17.43 1.57
N HIS A 21 -1.33 -17.12 2.50
CA HIS A 21 -1.11 -16.01 3.44
C HIS A 21 0.10 -16.26 4.34
N SER A 22 0.23 -17.44 4.94
CA SER A 22 1.37 -17.80 5.79
C SER A 22 2.70 -17.72 5.01
N ARG A 23 2.69 -18.10 3.72
CA ARG A 23 3.85 -17.93 2.83
C ARG A 23 4.20 -16.46 2.63
N ARG A 24 3.21 -15.58 2.40
CA ARG A 24 3.44 -14.12 2.25
C ARG A 24 4.02 -13.52 3.52
N VAL A 25 3.41 -13.80 4.67
CA VAL A 25 3.92 -13.32 5.96
C VAL A 25 5.35 -13.78 6.18
N ARG A 26 5.68 -15.03 5.86
CA ARG A 26 7.05 -15.53 5.93
C ARG A 26 8.00 -14.75 5.03
N VAL A 27 7.66 -14.53 3.76
CA VAL A 27 8.50 -13.79 2.81
C VAL A 27 8.74 -12.37 3.32
N VAL A 28 7.69 -11.70 3.78
CA VAL A 28 7.77 -10.32 4.27
C VAL A 28 8.61 -10.22 5.54
N VAL A 29 8.44 -11.15 6.49
CA VAL A 29 9.29 -11.21 7.69
C VAL A 29 10.75 -11.42 7.31
N ILE A 30 11.04 -12.36 6.41
CA ILE A 30 12.41 -12.64 5.96
C ILE A 30 13.00 -11.41 5.26
N LEU A 31 12.26 -10.81 4.33
CA LEU A 31 12.68 -9.61 3.60
C LEU A 31 12.96 -8.46 4.56
N GLY A 32 12.02 -8.14 5.46
CA GLY A 32 12.18 -7.06 6.43
C GLY A 32 13.34 -7.33 7.40
N SER A 33 13.55 -8.58 7.79
CA SER A 33 14.70 -8.96 8.62
C SER A 33 16.03 -8.82 7.88
N LEU A 34 16.09 -9.25 6.61
CA LEU A 34 17.27 -9.07 5.76
C LEU A 34 17.57 -7.59 5.52
N ALA A 35 16.55 -6.78 5.24
CA ALA A 35 16.69 -5.33 5.11
C ALA A 35 17.24 -4.72 6.41
N SER A 36 16.75 -5.15 7.57
CA SER A 36 17.24 -4.69 8.88
C SER A 36 18.73 -5.02 9.10
N ILE A 37 19.18 -6.20 8.64
CA ILE A 37 20.58 -6.62 8.73
C ILE A 37 21.45 -5.84 7.74
N VAL A 38 21.04 -5.81 6.47
CA VAL A 38 21.81 -5.19 5.37
C VAL A 38 21.94 -3.69 5.57
N PHE A 39 20.88 -3.01 6.04
CA PHE A 39 20.95 -1.58 6.35
C PHE A 39 21.59 -1.31 7.71
N GLY A 40 21.42 -2.20 8.70
CA GLY A 40 21.99 -2.02 10.04
C GLY A 40 23.51 -2.12 10.07
N ILE A 41 24.12 -3.04 9.32
CA ILE A 41 25.57 -3.28 9.37
C ILE A 41 26.39 -2.04 8.97
N PRO A 42 26.14 -1.38 7.81
CA PRO A 42 26.89 -0.18 7.44
C PRO A 42 26.78 0.95 8.46
N TRP A 43 25.59 1.16 9.04
CA TRP A 43 25.39 2.16 10.08
C TRP A 43 26.09 1.82 11.38
N ALA A 44 26.03 0.55 11.83
CA ALA A 44 26.75 0.10 13.02
C ALA A 44 28.27 0.30 12.89
N VAL A 45 28.83 -0.01 11.70
CA VAL A 45 30.25 0.23 11.42
C VAL A 45 30.56 1.72 11.43
N PHE A 46 29.75 2.55 10.77
CA PHE A 46 29.93 4.00 10.76
C PHE A 46 29.94 4.61 12.17
N PHE A 47 28.96 4.25 13.02
CA PHE A 47 28.88 4.76 14.39
C PHE A 47 29.95 4.20 15.32
N ALA A 48 30.43 2.97 15.08
CA ALA A 48 31.57 2.41 15.80
C ALA A 48 32.85 3.21 15.52
N LEU A 49 33.08 3.58 14.26
CA LEU A 49 34.21 4.44 13.86
C LEU A 49 34.11 5.85 14.46
N ARG A 50 32.89 6.36 14.70
CA ARG A 50 32.65 7.64 15.37
C ARG A 50 32.73 7.57 16.90
N GLY A 51 32.82 6.36 17.47
CA GLY A 51 32.87 6.12 18.92
C GLY A 51 31.52 6.13 19.64
N ASP A 52 30.39 6.16 18.92
CA ASP A 52 29.05 6.18 19.52
C ASP A 52 28.52 4.78 19.82
N TRP A 53 29.12 4.13 20.80
CA TRP A 53 28.78 2.75 21.16
C TRP A 53 27.32 2.55 21.54
N LEU A 54 26.62 3.59 22.05
CA LEU A 54 25.19 3.50 22.32
C LEU A 54 24.37 3.26 21.04
N VAL A 55 24.72 3.94 19.94
CA VAL A 55 24.06 3.76 18.64
C VAL A 55 24.40 2.38 18.08
N VAL A 56 25.66 1.95 18.19
CA VAL A 56 26.12 0.63 17.76
C VAL A 56 25.35 -0.49 18.48
N ILE A 57 25.17 -0.39 19.80
CA ILE A 57 24.39 -1.38 20.57
C ILE A 57 22.94 -1.42 20.08
N ALA A 58 22.33 -0.26 19.80
CA ALA A 58 20.97 -0.19 19.27
C ALA A 58 20.85 -0.83 17.88
N ASP A 59 21.84 -0.63 17.00
CA ASP A 59 21.89 -1.25 15.68
C ASP A 59 22.11 -2.76 15.78
N CYS A 60 23.02 -3.21 16.64
CA CYS A 60 23.22 -4.63 16.94
C CYS A 60 21.95 -5.30 17.47
N ALA A 61 21.16 -4.61 18.30
CA ALA A 61 19.88 -5.12 18.81
C ALA A 61 18.86 -5.35 17.69
N VAL A 62 18.78 -4.45 16.70
CA VAL A 62 17.89 -4.59 15.54
C VAL A 62 18.37 -5.69 14.59
N ILE A 63 19.69 -5.79 14.36
CA ILE A 63 20.29 -6.89 13.58
C ILE A 63 19.95 -8.23 14.24
N LEU A 64 20.12 -8.34 15.56
CA LEU A 64 19.78 -9.53 16.34
C LEU A 64 18.28 -9.85 16.25
N ALA A 65 17.41 -8.85 16.39
CA ALA A 65 15.96 -9.01 16.21
C ALA A 65 15.63 -9.57 14.82
N GLY A 66 16.29 -9.10 13.76
CA GLY A 66 16.17 -9.64 12.40
C GLY A 66 16.60 -11.12 12.31
N VAL A 67 17.73 -11.48 12.90
CA VAL A 67 18.21 -12.89 12.94
C VAL A 67 17.21 -13.79 13.68
N ILE A 68 16.71 -13.34 14.83
CA ILE A 68 15.70 -14.06 15.62
C ILE A 68 14.40 -14.21 14.82
N ALA A 69 13.94 -13.14 14.16
CA ALA A 69 12.74 -13.15 13.34
C ALA A 69 12.85 -14.14 12.16
N ILE A 70 14.01 -14.20 11.47
CA ILE A 70 14.26 -15.21 10.42
C ILE A 70 14.19 -16.62 11.01
N ARG A 71 14.83 -16.87 12.15
CA ARG A 71 14.80 -18.19 12.81
C ARG A 71 13.38 -18.57 13.22
N MET A 72 12.60 -17.64 13.75
CA MET A 72 11.19 -17.85 14.10
C MET A 72 10.34 -18.13 12.86
N ALA A 73 10.55 -17.40 11.76
CA ALA A 73 9.83 -17.59 10.50
C ALA A 73 10.09 -18.96 9.88
N ARG A 74 11.35 -19.44 9.94
CA ARG A 74 11.74 -20.80 9.52
C ARG A 74 11.08 -21.88 10.38
N ARG A 75 10.85 -21.61 11.67
CA ARG A 75 10.14 -22.50 12.61
C ARG A 75 8.62 -22.30 12.60
N HIS A 76 8.05 -21.68 11.58
CA HIS A 76 6.60 -21.42 11.45
C HIS A 76 5.99 -20.55 12.56
N ARG A 77 6.79 -19.86 13.39
CA ARG A 77 6.32 -18.93 14.44
C ARG A 77 6.12 -17.51 13.89
N LEU A 78 5.30 -17.38 12.84
CA LEU A 78 5.17 -16.16 12.04
C LEU A 78 4.62 -14.96 12.83
N ARG A 79 3.62 -15.18 13.69
CA ARG A 79 3.03 -14.13 14.53
C ARG A 79 4.07 -13.46 15.43
N GLY A 80 4.84 -14.26 16.16
CA GLY A 80 5.87 -13.72 17.06
C GLY A 80 7.00 -13.04 16.30
N ALA A 81 7.39 -13.59 15.14
CA ALA A 81 8.39 -12.97 14.28
C ALA A 81 7.93 -11.60 13.75
N ALA A 82 6.67 -11.50 13.36
CA ALA A 82 6.05 -10.26 12.89
C ALA A 82 6.02 -9.18 13.97
N ILE A 83 5.54 -9.53 15.17
CA ILE A 83 5.47 -8.60 16.31
C ILE A 83 6.86 -8.13 16.72
N LEU A 84 7.82 -9.06 16.83
CA LEU A 84 9.21 -8.72 17.16
C LEU A 84 9.78 -7.72 16.18
N LEU A 85 9.67 -8.00 14.88
CA LEU A 85 10.22 -7.17 13.82
C LEU A 85 9.58 -5.77 13.79
N VAL A 86 8.24 -5.70 13.89
CA VAL A 86 7.52 -4.42 13.89
C VAL A 86 7.87 -3.61 15.13
N ALA A 87 7.85 -4.22 16.31
CA ALA A 87 8.16 -3.51 17.56
C ALA A 87 9.62 -3.02 17.59
N SER A 88 10.58 -3.86 17.18
CA SER A 88 12.00 -3.47 17.18
C SER A 88 12.27 -2.35 16.19
N LEU A 89 11.68 -2.41 14.98
CA LEU A 89 11.88 -1.37 13.97
C LEU A 89 11.16 -0.08 14.33
N PHE A 90 9.92 -0.14 14.83
CA PHE A 90 9.20 1.04 15.29
C PHE A 90 9.99 1.77 16.37
N GLY A 91 10.40 1.05 17.43
CA GLY A 91 11.20 1.63 18.51
C GLY A 91 12.51 2.22 18.00
N ARG A 92 13.26 1.49 17.16
CA ARG A 92 14.53 1.96 16.61
C ARG A 92 14.36 3.22 15.76
N LEU A 93 13.42 3.21 14.81
CA LEU A 93 13.20 4.31 13.86
C LEU A 93 12.68 5.56 14.58
N SER A 94 11.77 5.42 15.54
CA SER A 94 11.31 6.53 16.37
C SER A 94 12.43 7.10 17.23
N TRP A 95 13.26 6.26 17.84
CA TRP A 95 14.45 6.72 18.57
C TRP A 95 15.42 7.47 17.65
N MET A 96 15.65 6.94 16.45
CA MET A 96 16.49 7.57 15.43
C MET A 96 15.97 8.96 15.03
N ALA A 97 14.67 9.09 14.82
CA ALA A 97 14.01 10.36 14.50
C ALA A 97 14.11 11.40 15.63
N LEU A 98 14.13 10.94 16.89
CA LEU A 98 14.20 11.82 18.06
C LEU A 98 15.62 12.31 18.36
N PHE A 99 16.63 11.45 18.20
CA PHE A 99 17.98 11.71 18.71
C PHE A 99 19.06 11.89 17.63
N LEU A 100 18.90 11.26 16.45
CA LEU A 100 19.95 11.20 15.42
C LEU A 100 19.59 12.05 14.20
N ASP A 101 18.40 11.84 13.64
CA ASP A 101 17.90 12.54 12.45
C ASP A 101 17.04 13.74 12.86
N ILE A 102 17.71 14.73 13.46
CA ILE A 102 17.08 15.98 13.93
C ILE A 102 16.94 16.93 12.73
N PRO A 103 15.74 17.42 12.39
CA PRO A 103 15.57 18.30 11.23
C PRO A 103 16.38 19.60 11.37
N SER A 104 16.97 20.05 10.28
CA SER A 104 17.66 21.34 10.18
C SER A 104 17.03 22.20 9.08
N ALA A 105 17.43 23.46 8.98
CA ALA A 105 16.94 24.36 7.93
C ALA A 105 17.30 23.89 6.51
N GLN A 106 18.36 23.09 6.38
CA GLN A 106 18.85 22.58 5.09
C GLN A 106 18.38 21.16 4.75
N PHE A 107 18.09 20.35 5.77
CA PHE A 107 17.72 18.95 5.57
C PHE A 107 16.54 18.55 6.45
N PRO A 108 15.39 18.21 5.84
CA PRO A 108 14.27 17.68 6.59
C PRO A 108 14.64 16.32 7.19
N ARG A 109 13.90 15.92 8.23
CA ARG A 109 13.97 14.57 8.76
C ARG A 109 13.52 13.58 7.68
N SER A 110 14.14 12.41 7.62
CA SER A 110 13.88 11.38 6.60
C SER A 110 13.63 10.00 7.18
N ILE A 111 14.20 9.67 8.35
CA ILE A 111 14.19 8.30 8.89
C ILE A 111 12.78 7.80 9.23
N HIS A 112 11.84 8.70 9.53
CA HIS A 112 10.45 8.35 9.81
C HIS A 112 9.72 7.82 8.56
N HIS A 113 10.21 8.04 7.34
CA HIS A 113 9.59 7.48 6.14
C HIS A 113 9.65 5.94 6.09
N PHE A 114 10.59 5.29 6.78
CA PHE A 114 10.58 3.83 6.94
C PHE A 114 9.38 3.32 7.74
N LEU A 115 8.71 4.17 8.53
CA LEU A 115 7.48 3.79 9.22
C LEU A 115 6.31 3.56 8.26
N ILE A 116 6.36 4.09 7.03
CA ILE A 116 5.33 3.88 6.00
C ILE A 116 5.30 2.41 5.52
N PRO A 117 6.38 1.83 4.96
CA PRO A 117 6.39 0.41 4.61
C PRO A 117 6.20 -0.47 5.85
N LEU A 118 6.67 -0.04 7.03
CA LEU A 118 6.44 -0.78 8.27
C LEU A 118 4.95 -0.85 8.64
N ALA A 119 4.20 0.25 8.50
CA ALA A 119 2.77 0.29 8.75
C ALA A 119 2.01 -0.68 7.82
N VAL A 120 2.36 -0.64 6.54
CA VAL A 120 1.80 -1.54 5.52
C VAL A 120 2.14 -2.99 5.85
N ALA A 121 3.41 -3.30 6.13
CA ALA A 121 3.84 -4.64 6.54
C ALA A 121 3.10 -5.13 7.79
N ALA A 122 2.99 -4.30 8.83
CA ALA A 122 2.30 -4.63 10.08
C ALA A 122 0.83 -5.01 9.83
N TYR A 123 0.10 -4.19 9.08
CA TYR A 123 -1.30 -4.46 8.73
C TYR A 123 -1.44 -5.77 7.94
N LEU A 124 -0.56 -5.99 6.97
CA LEU A 124 -0.59 -7.15 6.09
C LEU A 124 -0.22 -8.45 6.81
N MET A 125 0.78 -8.41 7.69
CA MET A 125 1.29 -9.57 8.43
C MET A 125 0.37 -10.00 9.56
N LEU A 126 -0.34 -9.05 10.18
CA LEU A 126 -1.20 -9.28 11.35
C LEU A 126 -2.69 -9.19 10.99
N LYS A 127 -3.06 -9.41 9.72
CA LYS A 127 -4.43 -9.21 9.23
C LYS A 127 -5.50 -10.07 9.92
N HIS A 128 -5.10 -11.25 10.43
CA HIS A 128 -5.95 -12.20 11.14
C HIS A 128 -5.86 -12.07 12.67
N GLU A 129 -5.08 -11.13 13.17
CA GLU A 129 -4.97 -10.87 14.60
C GLU A 129 -6.11 -9.97 15.10
N ASN A 130 -6.18 -9.77 16.42
CA ASN A 130 -7.15 -8.86 17.02
C ASN A 130 -7.01 -7.43 16.49
N ALA A 131 -8.07 -6.64 16.60
CA ALA A 131 -8.11 -5.28 16.03
C ALA A 131 -6.98 -4.38 16.56
N TRP A 132 -6.55 -4.57 17.82
CA TRP A 132 -5.49 -3.79 18.44
C TRP A 132 -4.12 -4.06 17.80
N LEU A 133 -3.73 -5.32 17.60
CA LEU A 133 -2.48 -5.67 16.93
C LEU A 133 -2.54 -5.33 15.43
N ARG A 134 -3.67 -5.61 14.78
CA ARG A 134 -3.84 -5.39 13.34
C ARG A 134 -3.83 -3.92 12.95
N HIS A 135 -4.62 -3.12 13.65
CA HIS A 135 -4.83 -1.71 13.31
C HIS A 135 -3.97 -0.79 14.17
N GLY A 136 -3.82 -1.10 15.46
CA GLY A 136 -3.08 -0.24 16.39
C GLY A 136 -1.61 -0.12 16.03
N LEU A 137 -0.94 -1.21 15.62
CA LEU A 137 0.47 -1.14 15.20
C LEU A 137 0.64 -0.36 13.89
N ALA A 138 -0.25 -0.57 12.91
CA ALA A 138 -0.23 0.17 11.65
C ALA A 138 -0.49 1.66 11.87
N TRP A 139 -1.53 2.01 12.65
CA TRP A 139 -1.83 3.40 12.99
C TRP A 139 -0.75 4.03 13.87
N GLY A 140 -0.10 3.29 14.76
CA GLY A 140 1.04 3.77 15.54
C GLY A 140 2.20 4.18 14.64
N CYS A 141 2.52 3.36 13.63
CA CYS A 141 3.53 3.71 12.63
C CYS A 141 3.14 4.97 11.84
N LEU A 142 1.91 5.04 11.32
CA LEU A 142 1.43 6.21 10.55
C LEU A 142 1.34 7.47 11.40
N ALA A 143 0.91 7.38 12.65
CA ALA A 143 0.91 8.48 13.60
C ALA A 143 2.34 8.97 13.87
N GLY A 144 3.30 8.05 13.96
CA GLY A 144 4.72 8.38 14.01
C GLY A 144 5.18 9.18 12.78
N VAL A 145 4.77 8.78 11.56
CA VAL A 145 5.06 9.55 10.34
C VAL A 145 4.47 10.96 10.45
N VAL A 146 3.19 11.10 10.79
CA VAL A 146 2.53 12.42 10.91
C VAL A 146 3.24 13.29 11.93
N PHE A 147 3.54 12.75 13.11
CA PHE A 147 4.22 13.47 14.19
C PHE A 147 5.61 13.96 13.75
N PHE A 148 6.44 13.07 13.22
CA PHE A 148 7.81 13.41 12.84
C PHE A 148 7.91 14.26 11.57
N ALA A 149 6.96 14.12 10.65
CA ALA A 149 6.87 14.91 9.42
C ALA A 149 6.35 16.34 9.66
N SER A 150 5.56 16.53 10.72
CA SER A 150 4.86 17.80 10.98
C SER A 150 5.40 18.55 12.20
N SER A 151 6.45 18.03 12.85
CA SER A 151 7.04 18.66 14.03
C SER A 151 8.57 18.71 13.97
N HIS A 152 9.12 19.81 14.48
CA HIS A 152 10.54 19.95 14.77
C HIS A 152 10.92 19.35 16.13
N PHE A 153 10.00 18.63 16.79
CA PHE A 153 10.27 18.03 18.09
C PHE A 153 11.42 17.04 17.98
N ALA A 154 12.47 17.28 18.75
CA ALA A 154 13.67 16.46 18.84
C ALA A 154 14.34 16.68 20.18
N ILE A 155 15.14 15.71 20.61
CA ILE A 155 15.94 15.84 21.83
C ILE A 155 17.38 16.06 21.38
N VAL A 156 17.84 17.30 21.48
CA VAL A 156 19.18 17.68 21.05
C VAL A 156 20.20 17.03 21.97
N THR A 157 21.00 16.14 21.41
CA THR A 157 22.07 15.42 22.11
C THR A 157 23.32 15.38 21.24
N ARG A 158 24.45 14.97 21.81
CA ARG A 158 25.71 14.70 21.07
C ARG A 158 25.58 13.60 20.01
N LEU A 159 24.49 12.82 20.03
CA LEU A 159 24.23 11.75 19.08
C LEU A 159 23.66 12.27 17.75
N ALA A 160 23.30 13.55 17.67
CA ALA A 160 22.81 14.16 16.45
C ALA A 160 23.81 13.98 15.30
N THR A 161 23.31 13.49 14.18
CA THR A 161 24.12 13.26 12.99
C THR A 161 24.37 14.60 12.29
N PRO A 162 25.61 14.93 11.89
CA PRO A 162 25.89 16.18 11.19
C PRO A 162 25.25 16.21 9.79
N ASP A 163 24.94 17.42 9.31
CA ASP A 163 24.24 17.62 8.04
C ASP A 163 25.00 17.08 6.82
N SER A 164 26.35 17.02 6.88
CA SER A 164 27.19 16.40 5.85
C SER A 164 26.90 14.90 5.64
N VAL A 165 26.39 14.22 6.67
CA VAL A 165 26.00 12.81 6.62
C VAL A 165 24.50 12.68 6.39
N ARG A 166 23.69 13.58 6.98
CA ARG A 166 22.22 13.56 6.83
C ARG A 166 21.77 13.85 5.40
N GLY A 167 22.43 14.76 4.69
CA GLY A 167 22.07 15.11 3.31
C GLY A 167 22.07 13.91 2.37
N PRO A 168 23.21 13.23 2.15
CA PRO A 168 23.25 11.98 1.38
C PRO A 168 22.42 10.86 2.02
N GLY A 169 22.39 10.78 3.35
CA GLY A 169 21.62 9.80 4.10
C GLY A 169 20.11 9.87 3.85
N ALA A 170 19.57 11.07 3.64
CA ALA A 170 18.15 11.28 3.35
C ALA A 170 17.74 10.67 2.00
N TRP A 171 18.57 10.83 0.97
CA TRP A 171 18.33 10.19 -0.34
C TRP A 171 18.32 8.67 -0.23
N ILE A 172 19.33 8.09 0.42
CA ILE A 172 19.42 6.65 0.63
C ILE A 172 18.19 6.15 1.40
N THR A 173 17.84 6.83 2.50
CA THR A 173 16.70 6.51 3.36
C THR A 173 15.39 6.52 2.57
N ASN A 174 15.12 7.59 1.82
CA ASN A 174 13.88 7.75 1.08
C ASN A 174 13.78 6.74 -0.08
N VAL A 175 14.87 6.51 -0.83
CA VAL A 175 14.93 5.48 -1.88
C VAL A 175 14.65 4.11 -1.28
N CYS A 176 15.34 3.72 -0.21
CA CYS A 176 15.16 2.42 0.43
C CYS A 176 13.75 2.25 1.00
N ALA A 177 13.19 3.26 1.67
CA ALA A 177 11.83 3.21 2.20
C ALA A 177 10.79 3.02 1.09
N MET A 178 10.92 3.75 -0.02
CA MET A 178 9.99 3.64 -1.14
C MET A 178 10.15 2.34 -1.93
N LEU A 179 11.38 1.83 -2.09
CA LEU A 179 11.63 0.51 -2.67
C LEU A 179 11.04 -0.62 -1.80
N LEU A 180 11.18 -0.53 -0.48
CA LEU A 180 10.55 -1.48 0.44
C LEU A 180 9.02 -1.43 0.34
N LEU A 181 8.44 -0.22 0.27
CA LEU A 181 7.00 -0.07 0.06
C LEU A 181 6.57 -0.72 -1.26
N PHE A 182 7.24 -0.41 -2.36
CA PHE A 182 6.95 -1.00 -3.67
C PHE A 182 7.05 -2.53 -3.64
N LEU A 183 8.10 -3.08 -3.04
CA LEU A 183 8.31 -4.52 -2.95
C LEU A 183 7.24 -5.21 -2.09
N LEU A 184 6.81 -4.59 -0.99
CA LEU A 184 5.69 -5.07 -0.19
C LEU A 184 4.40 -5.13 -1.01
N LEU A 185 4.09 -4.06 -1.75
CA LEU A 185 2.92 -4.03 -2.62
C LEU A 185 3.01 -5.08 -3.71
N HIS A 186 4.18 -5.23 -4.34
CA HIS A 186 4.43 -6.23 -5.36
C HIS A 186 4.22 -7.64 -4.84
N ILE A 187 4.79 -7.99 -3.68
CA ILE A 187 4.62 -9.32 -3.06
C ILE A 187 3.14 -9.66 -2.79
N PHE A 188 2.35 -8.69 -2.34
CA PHE A 188 0.96 -8.94 -1.98
C PHE A 188 0.00 -8.93 -3.18
N VAL A 189 0.31 -8.18 -4.24
CA VAL A 189 -0.49 -8.12 -5.47
C VAL A 189 -0.09 -9.21 -6.46
N ALA A 190 1.21 -9.51 -6.65
CA ALA A 190 1.69 -10.49 -7.65
C ALA A 190 1.18 -11.92 -7.40
N ASP A 191 0.80 -12.27 -6.18
CA ASP A 191 0.17 -13.56 -5.87
C ASP A 191 -1.31 -13.64 -6.31
N ILE A 192 -1.91 -12.53 -6.73
CA ILE A 192 -3.26 -12.50 -7.31
C ILE A 192 -3.20 -13.06 -8.74
N ASP A 193 -2.15 -12.79 -9.52
CA ASP A 193 -2.09 -13.14 -10.94
C ASP A 193 -2.03 -14.66 -11.20
N PRO A 194 -1.25 -15.48 -10.47
CA PRO A 194 -1.29 -16.94 -10.61
C PRO A 194 -2.62 -17.55 -10.20
N LEU A 195 -3.28 -16.98 -9.18
CA LEU A 195 -4.61 -17.41 -8.73
C LEU A 195 -5.66 -17.10 -9.80
N GLU A 196 -5.60 -15.90 -10.39
CA GLU A 196 -6.43 -15.49 -11.52
C GLU A 196 -6.23 -16.39 -12.74
N ALA A 197 -4.99 -16.65 -13.11
CA ALA A 197 -4.67 -17.53 -14.22
C ALA A 197 -5.17 -18.95 -13.96
N GLY A 198 -5.08 -19.45 -12.73
CA GLY A 198 -5.64 -20.74 -12.33
C GLY A 198 -7.17 -20.80 -12.46
N LEU A 199 -7.86 -19.78 -11.95
CA LEU A 199 -9.32 -19.66 -12.01
C LEU A 199 -9.83 -19.46 -13.44
N HIS A 200 -9.11 -18.68 -14.25
CA HIS A 200 -9.44 -18.44 -15.65
C HIS A 200 -9.29 -19.71 -16.49
N ARG A 201 -8.19 -20.46 -16.31
CA ARG A 201 -7.99 -21.77 -16.96
C ARG A 201 -9.10 -22.75 -16.58
N ALA A 202 -9.48 -22.81 -15.31
CA ALA A 202 -10.58 -23.67 -14.86
C ALA A 202 -11.91 -23.29 -15.55
N ARG A 203 -12.21 -22.00 -15.67
CA ARG A 203 -13.41 -21.49 -16.34
C ARG A 203 -13.42 -21.77 -17.84
N MET A 204 -12.30 -21.56 -18.54
CA MET A 204 -12.20 -21.81 -19.98
C MET A 204 -12.39 -23.28 -20.30
N ARG A 205 -11.76 -24.17 -19.52
CA ARG A 205 -11.92 -25.61 -19.68
C ARG A 205 -13.35 -26.09 -19.46
N LEU A 206 -14.06 -25.49 -18.48
CA LEU A 206 -15.48 -25.75 -18.27
C LEU A 206 -16.35 -25.33 -19.47
N ARG A 207 -16.03 -24.18 -20.08
CA ARG A 207 -16.74 -23.70 -21.28
C ARG A 207 -16.47 -24.56 -22.51
N GLU A 208 -15.23 -24.98 -22.71
CA GLU A 208 -14.86 -25.89 -23.81
C GLU A 208 -15.60 -27.22 -23.70
N LEU A 209 -15.69 -27.79 -22.50
CA LEU A 209 -16.50 -28.98 -22.24
C LEU A 209 -18.00 -28.76 -22.51
N ALA A 210 -18.51 -27.54 -22.28
CA ALA A 210 -19.89 -27.17 -22.58
C ALA A 210 -20.18 -26.96 -24.08
N HIS A 211 -19.18 -26.60 -24.89
CA HIS A 211 -19.35 -26.38 -26.32
C HIS A 211 -19.16 -27.64 -27.18
N LEU A 212 -18.45 -28.65 -26.67
CA LEU A 212 -18.19 -29.91 -27.39
C LEU A 212 -19.33 -30.94 -27.27
N ALA A 213 -20.43 -30.60 -26.61
CA ALA A 213 -21.51 -31.52 -26.34
C ALA A 213 -22.83 -31.02 -26.94
N THR A 214 -23.49 -31.85 -27.76
CA THR A 214 -24.91 -31.66 -28.11
C THR A 214 -25.77 -31.85 -26.84
N PRO A 215 -26.96 -31.23 -26.70
CA PRO A 215 -27.70 -31.20 -25.42
C PRO A 215 -27.86 -32.56 -24.73
N SER A 216 -28.11 -33.63 -25.50
CA SER A 216 -28.20 -35.01 -24.99
C SER A 216 -26.84 -35.64 -24.67
N GLN A 217 -25.79 -35.37 -25.45
CA GLN A 217 -24.42 -35.77 -25.11
C GLN A 217 -23.85 -34.96 -23.95
N PHE A 218 -24.35 -33.75 -23.70
CA PHE A 218 -23.97 -32.93 -22.57
C PHE A 218 -24.56 -33.48 -21.29
N GLU A 219 -25.82 -33.91 -21.30
CA GLU A 219 -26.44 -34.65 -20.19
C GLU A 219 -25.79 -36.02 -19.95
N ASP A 220 -25.49 -36.79 -21.01
CA ASP A 220 -24.87 -38.12 -20.89
C ASP A 220 -23.37 -38.04 -20.53
N SER A 221 -22.68 -37.00 -21.01
CA SER A 221 -21.30 -36.69 -20.60
C SER A 221 -21.26 -36.04 -19.23
N LEU A 222 -22.26 -35.24 -18.84
CA LEU A 222 -22.39 -34.73 -17.47
C LEU A 222 -22.68 -35.87 -16.51
N THR A 223 -23.52 -36.84 -16.84
CA THR A 223 -23.78 -38.02 -15.98
C THR A 223 -22.59 -38.97 -15.94
N ARG A 224 -21.87 -39.20 -17.05
CA ARG A 224 -20.62 -39.99 -17.04
C ARG A 224 -19.44 -39.24 -16.40
N LEU A 225 -19.33 -37.92 -16.58
CA LEU A 225 -18.40 -37.09 -15.81
C LEU A 225 -18.84 -37.06 -14.36
N ASP A 226 -20.13 -37.00 -14.03
CA ASP A 226 -20.62 -37.05 -12.66
C ASP A 226 -20.41 -38.43 -12.05
N GLU A 227 -20.42 -39.54 -12.79
CA GLU A 227 -20.04 -40.88 -12.26
C GLU A 227 -18.52 -41.09 -12.16
N SER A 228 -17.74 -40.63 -13.15
CA SER A 228 -16.27 -40.72 -13.19
C SER A 228 -15.59 -39.72 -12.23
N ILE A 229 -16.17 -38.52 -12.11
CA ILE A 229 -15.80 -37.50 -11.14
C ILE A 229 -16.43 -37.83 -9.79
N ALA A 230 -17.70 -38.23 -9.60
CA ALA A 230 -18.18 -38.61 -8.26
C ALA A 230 -17.48 -39.83 -7.67
N SER A 231 -16.89 -40.71 -8.49
CA SER A 231 -16.00 -41.78 -8.00
C SER A 231 -14.57 -41.32 -7.66
N THR A 232 -14.13 -40.13 -8.11
CA THR A 232 -12.73 -39.66 -7.95
C THR A 232 -12.58 -38.28 -7.28
N ILE A 233 -13.62 -37.45 -7.25
CA ILE A 233 -13.67 -36.08 -6.75
C ILE A 233 -15.12 -35.83 -6.26
N PRO A 234 -15.34 -35.55 -4.96
CA PRO A 234 -16.69 -35.34 -4.43
C PRO A 234 -17.39 -34.19 -5.17
N GLN A 235 -18.67 -34.34 -5.55
CA GLN A 235 -19.53 -33.36 -6.26
C GLN A 235 -19.40 -31.93 -5.71
N ASN A 236 -19.09 -31.80 -4.42
CA ASN A 236 -18.76 -30.55 -3.75
C ASN A 236 -17.62 -29.77 -4.44
N ALA A 237 -16.59 -30.41 -4.98
CA ALA A 237 -15.40 -29.75 -5.52
C ALA A 237 -15.65 -28.99 -6.83
N VAL A 238 -16.54 -29.47 -7.70
CA VAL A 238 -16.92 -28.78 -8.94
C VAL A 238 -17.75 -27.55 -8.62
N GLN A 239 -18.74 -27.68 -7.72
CA GLN A 239 -19.55 -26.56 -7.25
C GLN A 239 -18.72 -25.53 -6.49
N ILE A 240 -17.74 -25.97 -5.68
CA ILE A 240 -16.74 -25.12 -5.01
C ILE A 240 -15.87 -24.37 -6.03
N SER A 241 -15.51 -24.98 -7.16
CA SER A 241 -14.68 -24.31 -8.19
C SER A 241 -15.45 -23.20 -8.94
N MET A 242 -16.71 -23.44 -9.33
CA MET A 242 -17.52 -22.42 -10.02
C MET A 242 -17.94 -21.28 -9.07
N THR A 243 -18.39 -21.61 -7.86
CA THR A 243 -18.72 -20.59 -6.85
C THR A 243 -17.48 -19.82 -6.42
N GLY A 244 -16.32 -20.47 -6.33
CA GLY A 244 -15.02 -19.85 -6.05
C GLY A 244 -14.58 -18.88 -7.16
N THR A 245 -14.67 -19.26 -8.43
CA THR A 245 -14.33 -18.38 -9.56
C THR A 245 -15.26 -17.17 -9.65
N GLN A 246 -16.57 -17.35 -9.46
CA GLN A 246 -17.55 -16.26 -9.47
C GLN A 246 -17.42 -15.35 -8.24
N GLY A 247 -17.18 -15.91 -7.05
CA GLY A 247 -16.93 -15.15 -5.83
C GLY A 247 -15.66 -14.31 -5.94
N TRP A 248 -14.61 -14.86 -6.55
CA TRP A 248 -13.35 -14.17 -6.78
C TRP A 248 -13.50 -13.02 -7.82
N GLN A 249 -14.20 -13.25 -8.93
CA GLN A 249 -14.48 -12.20 -9.92
C GLN A 249 -15.31 -11.05 -9.33
N ARG A 250 -16.34 -11.39 -8.53
CA ARG A 250 -17.12 -10.39 -7.78
C ARG A 250 -16.24 -9.60 -6.82
N ALA A 251 -15.42 -10.28 -6.01
CA ALA A 251 -14.47 -9.64 -5.12
C ALA A 251 -13.53 -8.68 -5.87
N ARG A 252 -13.01 -9.08 -7.02
CA ARG A 252 -12.14 -8.23 -7.85
C ARG A 252 -12.86 -6.97 -8.33
N VAL A 253 -14.03 -7.11 -8.96
CA VAL A 253 -14.81 -5.96 -9.45
C VAL A 253 -15.19 -5.04 -8.30
N THR A 254 -15.55 -5.59 -7.14
CA THR A 254 -15.85 -4.81 -5.93
C THR A 254 -14.63 -4.04 -5.44
N ARG A 255 -13.42 -4.63 -5.41
CA ARG A 255 -12.21 -3.88 -5.03
C ARG A 255 -11.93 -2.73 -5.98
N VAL A 256 -12.03 -2.95 -7.30
CA VAL A 256 -11.84 -1.89 -8.30
C VAL A 256 -12.85 -0.76 -8.11
N ARG A 257 -14.14 -1.10 -7.93
CA ARG A 257 -15.22 -0.14 -7.62
C ARG A 257 -14.92 0.68 -6.38
N LEU A 258 -14.56 0.01 -5.28
CA LEU A 258 -14.27 0.67 -4.02
C LEU A 258 -13.03 1.56 -4.11
N THR A 259 -11.98 1.13 -4.80
CA THR A 259 -10.78 1.95 -5.02
C THR A 259 -11.12 3.21 -5.82
N ILE A 260 -11.87 3.08 -6.93
CA ILE A 260 -12.31 4.24 -7.73
C ILE A 260 -13.17 5.17 -6.90
N LEU A 261 -14.15 4.64 -6.16
CA LEU A 261 -15.04 5.42 -5.29
C LEU A 261 -14.28 6.14 -4.17
N ALA A 262 -13.32 5.46 -3.54
CA ALA A 262 -12.49 6.03 -2.48
C ALA A 262 -11.64 7.19 -3.02
N CYS A 263 -10.93 6.96 -4.13
CA CYS A 263 -10.07 7.96 -4.76
C CYS A 263 -10.87 9.16 -5.26
N SER A 264 -12.02 8.94 -5.90
CA SER A 264 -12.88 10.02 -6.39
C SER A 264 -13.50 10.82 -5.26
N SER A 265 -14.00 10.14 -4.21
CA SER A 265 -14.60 10.82 -3.05
C SER A 265 -13.58 11.69 -2.32
N VAL A 266 -12.37 11.17 -2.07
CA VAL A 266 -11.31 11.91 -1.41
C VAL A 266 -10.84 13.11 -2.25
N THR A 267 -10.66 12.93 -3.55
CA THR A 267 -10.23 14.04 -4.44
C THR A 267 -11.30 15.11 -4.59
N ILE A 268 -12.58 14.76 -4.68
CA ILE A 268 -13.70 15.71 -4.69
C ILE A 268 -13.77 16.49 -3.38
N VAL A 269 -13.74 15.79 -2.23
CA VAL A 269 -13.84 16.43 -0.91
C VAL A 269 -12.65 17.35 -0.66
N LEU A 270 -11.42 16.91 -0.97
CA LEU A 270 -10.22 17.74 -0.83
C LEU A 270 -10.27 18.95 -1.77
N GLY A 271 -10.64 18.73 -3.03
CA GLY A 271 -10.80 19.81 -3.99
C GLY A 271 -11.79 20.86 -3.49
N ALA A 272 -12.99 20.45 -3.04
CA ALA A 272 -13.99 21.34 -2.49
C ALA A 272 -13.51 22.08 -1.23
N LEU A 273 -12.89 21.37 -0.28
CA LEU A 273 -12.36 21.97 0.95
C LEU A 273 -11.30 23.02 0.65
N PHE A 274 -10.38 22.74 -0.27
CA PHE A 274 -9.32 23.68 -0.61
C PHE A 274 -9.80 24.82 -1.52
N VAL A 275 -10.81 24.60 -2.37
CA VAL A 275 -11.50 25.68 -3.09
C VAL A 275 -12.05 26.69 -2.08
N VAL A 276 -12.78 26.22 -1.06
CA VAL A 276 -13.34 27.10 -0.02
C VAL A 276 -12.20 27.78 0.75
N TYR A 277 -11.19 27.02 1.19
CA TYR A 277 -10.06 27.55 1.96
C TYR A 277 -9.32 28.68 1.22
N PHE A 278 -8.95 28.48 -0.04
CA PHE A 278 -8.22 29.48 -0.82
C PHE A 278 -9.12 30.63 -1.27
N SER A 279 -10.41 30.38 -1.50
CA SER A 279 -11.38 31.45 -1.80
C SER A 279 -11.53 32.42 -0.65
N LEU A 280 -11.64 31.91 0.59
CA LEU A 280 -11.75 32.72 1.80
C LEU A 280 -10.50 33.58 2.07
N ARG A 281 -9.34 33.21 1.52
CA ARG A 281 -8.09 33.96 1.64
C ARG A 281 -7.79 34.85 0.43
N GLY A 282 -8.72 34.96 -0.53
CA GLY A 282 -8.54 35.78 -1.74
C GLY A 282 -7.57 35.19 -2.78
N LEU A 283 -7.16 33.93 -2.62
CA LEU A 283 -6.16 33.27 -3.45
C LEU A 283 -6.81 32.55 -4.63
N MET A 284 -7.34 33.31 -5.60
CA MET A 284 -8.13 32.78 -6.72
C MET A 284 -7.39 31.75 -7.60
N PRO A 285 -6.11 31.92 -7.97
CA PRO A 285 -5.39 30.93 -8.78
C PRO A 285 -5.30 29.55 -8.10
N LEU A 286 -5.13 29.55 -6.79
CA LEU A 286 -5.11 28.34 -5.96
C LEU A 286 -6.48 27.68 -5.85
N ALA A 287 -7.55 28.48 -5.72
CA ALA A 287 -8.91 27.96 -5.77
C ALA A 287 -9.19 27.29 -7.13
N LEU A 288 -8.79 27.90 -8.25
CA LEU A 288 -8.94 27.31 -9.59
C LEU A 288 -8.18 25.99 -9.76
N LEU A 289 -6.96 25.90 -9.23
CA LEU A 289 -6.20 24.64 -9.23
C LEU A 289 -6.95 23.52 -8.48
N ASN A 290 -7.59 23.85 -7.35
CA ASN A 290 -8.36 22.89 -6.57
C ASN A 290 -9.72 22.57 -7.22
N CYS A 291 -10.31 23.48 -8.01
CA CYS A 291 -11.41 23.15 -8.91
C CYS A 291 -10.99 22.08 -9.94
N ALA A 292 -9.76 22.13 -10.46
CA ALA A 292 -9.25 21.10 -11.37
C ALA A 292 -9.07 19.74 -10.67
N VAL A 293 -8.58 19.72 -9.41
CA VAL A 293 -8.54 18.49 -8.58
C VAL A 293 -9.95 17.91 -8.41
N MET A 294 -10.93 18.76 -8.06
CA MET A 294 -12.31 18.36 -7.90
C MET A 294 -12.90 17.81 -9.21
N ALA A 295 -12.63 18.47 -10.34
CA ALA A 295 -13.09 18.03 -11.66
C ALA A 295 -12.50 16.67 -12.05
N LEU A 296 -11.21 16.43 -11.78
CA LEU A 296 -10.59 15.10 -11.98
C LEU A 296 -11.21 14.04 -11.07
N GLY A 297 -11.57 14.40 -9.83
CA GLY A 297 -12.29 13.52 -8.92
C GLY A 297 -13.68 13.15 -9.44
N VAL A 298 -14.43 14.12 -9.98
CA VAL A 298 -15.72 13.87 -10.65
C VAL A 298 -15.53 12.99 -11.88
N ALA A 299 -14.55 13.28 -12.72
CA ALA A 299 -14.24 12.46 -13.90
C ALA A 299 -13.89 11.02 -13.51
N LEU A 300 -13.15 10.82 -12.41
CA LEU A 300 -12.86 9.50 -11.85
C LEU A 300 -14.13 8.81 -11.34
N ALA A 301 -15.05 9.52 -10.68
CA ALA A 301 -16.34 8.96 -10.24
C ALA A 301 -17.25 8.56 -11.42
N LEU A 302 -17.17 9.27 -12.54
CA LEU A 302 -17.94 8.99 -13.76
C LEU A 302 -17.42 7.78 -14.54
N LEU A 303 -16.21 7.29 -14.24
CA LEU A 303 -15.74 6.01 -14.78
C LEU A 303 -16.62 4.88 -14.26
N ARG A 304 -17.58 4.47 -15.10
CA ARG A 304 -18.45 3.33 -14.82
C ARG A 304 -17.60 2.07 -14.64
N ALA A 305 -17.65 1.51 -13.45
CA ALA A 305 -16.87 0.33 -13.09
C ALA A 305 -17.19 -0.94 -13.90
N ASP A 306 -18.26 -0.95 -14.70
CA ASP A 306 -18.60 -2.07 -15.59
C ASP A 306 -17.87 -2.05 -16.92
N LYS A 307 -17.22 -0.93 -17.28
CA LYS A 307 -16.33 -0.80 -18.44
C LYS A 307 -15.10 -0.02 -18.01
N HIS A 308 -14.20 -0.67 -17.26
CA HIS A 308 -12.91 -0.06 -16.91
C HIS A 308 -12.18 0.36 -18.19
N GLN A 309 -12.13 1.66 -18.44
CA GLN A 309 -11.35 2.23 -19.53
C GLN A 309 -9.97 2.59 -18.98
N SER A 310 -9.02 1.69 -19.17
CA SER A 310 -7.67 1.87 -18.65
C SER A 310 -7.03 3.17 -19.14
N ALA A 311 -7.26 3.56 -20.39
CA ALA A 311 -6.79 4.83 -20.93
C ALA A 311 -7.27 6.06 -20.13
N ALA A 312 -8.54 6.07 -19.72
CA ALA A 312 -9.09 7.16 -18.92
C ALA A 312 -8.53 7.14 -17.49
N THR A 313 -8.37 5.95 -16.89
CA THR A 313 -7.75 5.80 -15.57
C THR A 313 -6.29 6.25 -15.57
N ILE A 314 -5.52 5.92 -16.61
CA ILE A 314 -4.15 6.40 -16.81
C ILE A 314 -4.13 7.93 -16.89
N GLY A 315 -4.99 8.51 -17.75
CA GLY A 315 -5.08 9.97 -17.91
C GLY A 315 -5.40 10.69 -16.60
N LEU A 316 -6.29 10.14 -15.78
CA LEU A 316 -6.65 10.71 -14.47
C LEU A 316 -5.54 10.57 -13.44
N VAL A 317 -4.86 9.42 -13.37
CA VAL A 317 -3.72 9.22 -12.47
C VAL A 317 -2.57 10.16 -12.84
N VAL A 318 -2.24 10.27 -14.13
CA VAL A 318 -1.21 11.19 -14.61
C VAL A 318 -1.62 12.64 -14.37
N GLY A 319 -2.88 13.01 -14.60
CA GLY A 319 -3.39 14.35 -14.30
C GLY A 319 -3.25 14.70 -12.81
N LEU A 320 -3.64 13.80 -11.91
CA LEU A 320 -3.45 13.99 -10.46
C LEU A 320 -1.97 14.05 -10.08
N MET A 321 -1.12 13.20 -10.68
CA MET A 321 0.33 13.21 -10.47
C MET A 321 0.94 14.58 -10.82
N LEU A 322 0.56 15.13 -11.98
CA LEU A 322 1.02 16.44 -12.44
C LEU A 322 0.52 17.57 -11.53
N ILE A 323 -0.74 17.54 -11.10
CA ILE A 323 -1.26 18.56 -10.16
C ILE A 323 -0.51 18.49 -8.83
N PHE A 324 -0.30 17.30 -8.26
CA PHE A 324 0.45 17.19 -7.01
C PHE A 324 1.91 17.58 -7.17
N LEU A 325 2.52 17.32 -8.33
CA LEU A 325 3.87 17.78 -8.63
C LEU A 325 3.93 19.31 -8.69
N VAL A 326 3.01 19.95 -9.41
CA VAL A 326 2.91 21.43 -9.48
C VAL A 326 2.67 22.01 -8.08
N ASN A 327 1.75 21.43 -7.30
CA ASN A 327 1.48 21.86 -5.94
C ASN A 327 2.74 21.73 -5.06
N SER A 328 3.45 20.61 -5.13
CA SER A 328 4.69 20.39 -4.37
C SER A 328 5.84 21.33 -4.79
N ALA A 329 5.92 21.65 -6.08
CA ALA A 329 7.00 22.41 -6.67
C ALA A 329 6.81 23.93 -6.57
N VAL A 330 5.57 24.41 -6.56
CA VAL A 330 5.25 25.85 -6.63
C VAL A 330 4.66 26.36 -5.31
N LEU A 331 3.79 25.58 -4.68
CA LEU A 331 2.93 26.07 -3.59
C LEU A 331 3.37 25.57 -2.22
N ASP A 332 3.85 24.33 -2.16
CA ASP A 332 4.23 23.62 -0.93
C ASP A 332 5.76 23.42 -0.86
N ILE A 333 6.50 24.47 -1.18
CA ILE A 333 7.96 24.50 -1.05
C ILE A 333 8.31 24.52 0.44
N PRO A 334 9.19 23.62 0.93
CA PRO A 334 9.53 23.57 2.35
C PRO A 334 10.26 24.86 2.79
N THR A 335 9.79 25.45 3.87
CA THR A 335 10.43 26.58 4.57
C THR A 335 11.07 26.08 5.87
N PRO A 336 11.89 26.89 6.56
CA PRO A 336 12.44 26.50 7.86
C PRO A 336 11.39 26.17 8.93
N ASN A 337 10.17 26.72 8.82
CA ASN A 337 9.09 26.52 9.80
C ASN A 337 8.03 25.51 9.34
N VAL A 338 7.81 25.39 8.03
CA VAL A 338 6.73 24.58 7.47
C VAL A 338 7.30 23.56 6.48
N PRO A 339 7.33 22.26 6.85
CA PRO A 339 7.78 21.21 5.95
C PRO A 339 6.77 20.99 4.83
N ARG A 340 7.28 20.47 3.70
CA ARG A 340 6.44 20.00 2.58
C ARG A 340 5.56 18.83 3.04
N SER A 341 4.32 18.78 2.59
CA SER A 341 3.33 17.75 2.96
C SER A 341 2.56 17.16 1.76
N THR A 342 2.48 17.87 0.65
CA THR A 342 1.79 17.46 -0.58
C THR A 342 2.38 16.20 -1.21
N HIS A 343 3.70 15.99 -1.07
CA HIS A 343 4.37 14.80 -1.59
C HIS A 343 3.84 13.47 -1.02
N TYR A 344 3.20 13.47 0.17
CA TYR A 344 2.58 12.24 0.70
C TYR A 344 1.45 11.70 -0.20
N TRP A 345 0.82 12.54 -1.04
CA TRP A 345 -0.22 12.10 -1.98
C TRP A 345 0.28 11.16 -3.09
N PHE A 346 1.58 11.15 -3.36
CA PHE A 346 2.16 10.18 -4.30
C PHE A 346 2.09 8.73 -3.79
N LEU A 347 1.95 8.51 -2.48
CA LEU A 347 1.85 7.17 -1.88
C LEU A 347 0.51 6.49 -2.21
N PRO A 348 -0.68 7.06 -1.87
CA PRO A 348 -1.94 6.46 -2.27
C PRO A 348 -2.12 6.47 -3.80
N LEU A 349 -1.57 7.46 -4.51
CA LEU A 349 -1.61 7.48 -5.98
C LEU A 349 -0.83 6.29 -6.57
N SER A 350 0.37 6.00 -6.05
CA SER A 350 1.17 4.85 -6.45
C SER A 350 0.42 3.53 -6.20
N LEU A 351 -0.14 3.34 -5.01
CA LEU A 351 -0.90 2.12 -4.67
C LEU A 351 -2.17 1.97 -5.52
N GLY A 352 -2.93 3.05 -5.69
CA GLY A 352 -4.14 3.06 -6.52
C GLY A 352 -3.83 2.73 -7.97
N ALA A 353 -2.81 3.36 -8.55
CA ALA A 353 -2.36 3.10 -9.92
C ALA A 353 -1.88 1.66 -10.11
N TYR A 354 -1.07 1.16 -9.17
CA TYR A 354 -0.55 -0.21 -9.22
C TYR A 354 -1.68 -1.25 -9.24
N PHE A 355 -2.75 -1.01 -8.49
CA PHE A 355 -3.89 -1.92 -8.46
C PHE A 355 -4.83 -1.77 -9.67
N LEU A 356 -5.16 -0.54 -10.05
CA LEU A 356 -6.13 -0.28 -11.13
C LEU A 356 -5.56 -0.60 -12.52
N LEU A 357 -4.25 -0.42 -12.72
CA LEU A 357 -3.59 -0.58 -14.02
C LEU A 357 -2.85 -1.90 -14.17
N ARG A 358 -3.21 -2.90 -13.35
CA ARG A 358 -2.54 -4.21 -13.32
C ARG A 358 -2.61 -5.02 -14.61
N GLU A 359 -3.65 -4.79 -15.43
CA GLU A 359 -3.86 -5.49 -16.70
C GLU A 359 -3.15 -4.79 -17.87
N GLU A 360 -2.54 -3.63 -17.62
CA GLU A 360 -1.82 -2.87 -18.63
C GLU A 360 -0.39 -3.40 -18.84
N ASN A 361 0.26 -2.90 -19.90
CA ASN A 361 1.68 -3.18 -20.17
C ASN A 361 2.54 -2.94 -18.91
N PRO A 362 3.58 -3.77 -18.64
CA PRO A 362 4.54 -3.57 -17.55
C PRO A 362 5.04 -2.13 -17.34
N TRP A 363 5.25 -1.37 -18.42
CA TRP A 363 5.64 0.04 -18.35
C TRP A 363 4.62 0.92 -17.63
N ILE A 364 3.33 0.64 -17.81
CA ILE A 364 2.23 1.38 -17.17
C ILE A 364 1.96 0.78 -15.79
N HIS A 365 1.82 -0.55 -15.70
CA HIS A 365 1.51 -1.25 -14.47
C HIS A 365 2.56 -1.00 -13.37
N SER A 366 3.84 -1.10 -13.69
CA SER A 366 4.93 -0.92 -12.71
C SER A 366 5.61 0.43 -12.82
N GLY A 367 5.77 0.97 -14.04
CA GLY A 367 6.48 2.23 -14.25
C GLY A 367 5.76 3.45 -13.66
N LEU A 368 4.43 3.56 -13.81
CA LEU A 368 3.68 4.71 -13.28
C LEU A 368 3.68 4.76 -11.72
N PRO A 369 3.45 3.64 -11.01
CA PRO A 369 3.62 3.61 -9.55
C PRO A 369 5.04 3.92 -9.09
N MET A 370 6.07 3.42 -9.80
CA MET A 370 7.46 3.77 -9.51
C MET A 370 7.75 5.25 -9.76
N ALA A 371 7.17 5.86 -10.80
CA ALA A 371 7.30 7.29 -11.06
C ALA A 371 6.69 8.14 -9.94
N CYS A 372 5.53 7.73 -9.40
CA CYS A 372 4.95 8.39 -8.21
C CYS A 372 5.89 8.29 -6.99
N LEU A 373 6.45 7.11 -6.74
CA LEU A 373 7.39 6.92 -5.63
C LEU A 373 8.72 7.67 -5.85
N ALA A 374 9.19 7.78 -7.09
CA ALA A 374 10.37 8.58 -7.43
C ALA A 374 10.10 10.08 -7.19
N ALA A 375 8.91 10.57 -7.56
CA ALA A 375 8.48 11.93 -7.23
C ALA A 375 8.45 12.16 -5.71
N PHE A 376 7.95 11.19 -4.93
CA PHE A 376 8.04 11.23 -3.46
C PHE A 376 9.49 11.36 -3.01
N VAL A 377 10.41 10.52 -3.50
CA VAL A 377 11.83 10.54 -3.09
C VAL A 377 12.46 11.90 -3.38
N VAL A 378 12.29 12.42 -4.60
CA VAL A 378 12.89 13.71 -4.99
C VAL A 378 12.35 14.84 -4.11
N LEU A 379 11.03 14.89 -3.91
CA LEU A 379 10.38 15.95 -3.14
C LEU A 379 10.60 15.84 -1.63
N ALA A 380 10.78 14.63 -1.09
CA ALA A 380 11.08 14.38 0.31
C ALA A 380 12.57 14.61 0.66
N SER A 381 13.46 14.47 -0.33
CA SER A 381 14.92 14.58 -0.12
C SER A 381 15.48 15.96 -0.48
N SER A 382 14.66 16.87 -1.01
CA SER A 382 15.13 18.16 -1.51
C SER A 382 14.19 19.32 -1.17
N HIS A 383 14.77 20.51 -1.08
CA HIS A 383 14.06 21.78 -1.04
C HIS A 383 13.68 22.30 -2.44
N TRP A 384 13.77 21.46 -3.47
CA TRP A 384 13.56 21.87 -4.85
C TRP A 384 12.15 22.42 -5.07
N GLY A 385 12.06 23.59 -5.70
CA GLY A 385 10.81 24.23 -6.08
C GLY A 385 11.09 25.50 -6.90
N PHE A 386 10.05 26.06 -7.49
CA PHE A 386 10.13 27.29 -8.25
C PHE A 386 9.75 28.47 -7.35
N MET A 387 10.68 29.41 -7.17
CA MET A 387 10.39 30.68 -6.53
C MET A 387 9.46 31.47 -7.46
N THR A 388 8.20 31.60 -7.05
CA THR A 388 7.17 32.30 -7.81
C THR A 388 6.38 33.21 -6.87
N ASP A 389 5.67 34.18 -7.44
CA ASP A 389 4.76 35.05 -6.69
C ASP A 389 3.56 34.31 -6.07
N TYR A 390 3.40 33.01 -6.38
CA TYR A 390 2.37 32.13 -5.84
C TYR A 390 2.79 31.35 -4.59
N LEU A 391 4.02 31.58 -4.09
CA LEU A 391 4.46 30.96 -2.85
C LEU A 391 3.60 31.46 -1.68
N LEU A 392 2.93 30.52 -1.00
CA LEU A 392 2.09 30.84 0.14
C LEU A 392 2.96 31.21 1.36
N PRO A 393 2.63 32.30 2.07
CA PRO A 393 3.18 32.55 3.41
C PRO A 393 2.90 31.36 4.34
N ASP A 394 3.82 31.08 5.27
CA ASP A 394 3.71 29.93 6.18
C ASP A 394 2.36 29.86 6.93
N ASN A 395 1.78 31.02 7.27
CA ASN A 395 0.49 31.12 7.98
C ASN A 395 -0.74 30.84 7.09
N ASP A 396 -0.58 30.91 5.77
CA ASP A 396 -1.63 30.65 4.79
C ASP A 396 -1.59 29.21 4.27
N ARG A 397 -0.53 28.46 4.58
CA ARG A 397 -0.39 27.07 4.16
C ARG A 397 -1.33 26.15 4.95
N PRO A 398 -1.92 25.14 4.30
CA PRO A 398 -2.58 24.06 5.02
C PRO A 398 -1.65 23.43 6.04
N PRO A 399 -2.12 23.10 7.26
CA PRO A 399 -1.27 22.47 8.25
C PRO A 399 -0.68 21.14 7.73
N PRO A 400 0.65 20.93 7.78
CA PRO A 400 1.29 19.71 7.27
C PRO A 400 0.73 18.42 7.86
N TRP A 401 0.38 18.44 9.16
CA TRP A 401 -0.19 17.28 9.84
C TRP A 401 -1.54 16.87 9.24
N LEU A 402 -2.35 17.83 8.80
CA LEU A 402 -3.66 17.56 8.20
C LEU A 402 -3.49 16.87 6.85
N VAL A 403 -2.66 17.46 5.98
CA VAL A 403 -2.38 16.91 4.64
C VAL A 403 -1.76 15.52 4.73
N CYS A 404 -0.76 15.34 5.62
CA CYS A 404 -0.11 14.06 5.86
C CYS A 404 -1.10 13.01 6.40
N THR A 405 -1.94 13.38 7.37
CA THR A 405 -2.96 12.46 7.94
C THR A 405 -3.94 11.99 6.88
N LEU A 406 -4.43 12.89 6.01
CA LEU A 406 -5.37 12.54 4.96
C LEU A 406 -4.73 11.63 3.90
N ALA A 407 -3.51 11.93 3.47
CA ALA A 407 -2.79 11.11 2.50
C ALA A 407 -2.46 9.70 3.03
N LEU A 408 -1.98 9.60 4.28
CA LEU A 408 -1.66 8.32 4.91
C LEU A 408 -2.91 7.53 5.30
N GLY A 409 -3.97 8.21 5.72
CA GLY A 409 -5.28 7.60 5.94
C GLY A 409 -5.85 7.00 4.65
N MET A 410 -5.69 7.70 3.53
CA MET A 410 -6.06 7.18 2.21
C MET A 410 -5.20 5.98 1.80
N LEU A 411 -3.88 6.04 1.99
CA LEU A 411 -2.98 4.91 1.75
C LEU A 411 -3.43 3.68 2.55
N TYR A 412 -3.68 3.86 3.85
CA TYR A 412 -4.17 2.80 4.73
C TYR A 412 -5.51 2.24 4.27
N PHE A 413 -6.46 3.10 3.88
CA PHE A 413 -7.76 2.68 3.38
C PHE A 413 -7.66 1.89 2.07
N LEU A 414 -6.76 2.28 1.17
CA LEU A 414 -6.50 1.52 -0.06
C LEU A 414 -5.88 0.15 0.24
N VAL A 415 -4.92 0.05 1.18
CA VAL A 415 -4.41 -1.24 1.65
C VAL A 415 -5.51 -2.08 2.29
N TYR A 416 -6.41 -1.43 3.05
CA TYR A 416 -7.58 -2.08 3.62
C TYR A 416 -8.52 -2.64 2.54
N ILE A 417 -8.81 -1.89 1.46
CA ILE A 417 -9.61 -2.38 0.33
C ILE A 417 -8.89 -3.54 -0.39
N LEU A 418 -7.57 -3.43 -0.56
CA LEU A 418 -6.76 -4.40 -1.29
C LEU A 418 -6.69 -5.75 -0.57
N VAL A 419 -6.60 -5.74 0.76
CA VAL A 419 -6.33 -6.94 1.57
C VAL A 419 -7.50 -7.36 2.43
N GLY A 420 -8.42 -6.45 2.71
CA GLY A 420 -9.60 -6.67 3.54
C GLY A 420 -10.47 -7.79 3.01
N ASP A 421 -11.15 -8.44 3.95
CA ASP A 421 -12.26 -9.33 3.70
C ASP A 421 -13.44 -8.48 3.22
N ILE A 422 -13.61 -8.41 1.89
CA ILE A 422 -14.62 -7.58 1.24
C ILE A 422 -15.99 -7.85 1.82
N LYS A 423 -16.27 -9.10 2.20
CA LYS A 423 -17.53 -9.49 2.81
C LYS A 423 -17.81 -8.69 4.08
N ARG A 424 -16.79 -8.48 4.93
CA ARG A 424 -16.91 -7.69 6.16
C ARG A 424 -17.09 -6.19 5.89
N LEU A 425 -16.49 -5.65 4.84
CA LEU A 425 -16.69 -4.26 4.43
C LEU A 425 -18.07 -4.06 3.79
N GLU A 426 -18.51 -5.00 2.96
CA GLU A 426 -19.84 -5.02 2.36
C GLU A 426 -20.94 -5.13 3.43
N ASP A 427 -20.79 -6.03 4.40
CA ASP A 427 -21.67 -6.15 5.56
C ASP A 427 -21.71 -4.85 6.40
N TRP A 428 -20.56 -4.20 6.59
CA TRP A 428 -20.47 -2.92 7.30
C TRP A 428 -21.13 -1.77 6.53
N LEU A 429 -20.88 -1.67 5.22
CA LEU A 429 -21.48 -0.65 4.35
C LEU A 429 -22.99 -0.84 4.26
N LEU A 430 -23.47 -2.06 4.01
CA LEU A 430 -24.90 -2.39 4.00
C LEU A 430 -25.54 -2.14 5.36
N GLY A 431 -24.83 -2.47 6.45
CA GLY A 431 -25.26 -2.19 7.82
C GLY A 431 -25.27 -0.70 8.20
N THR A 432 -24.51 0.13 7.50
CA THR A 432 -24.47 1.59 7.71
C THR A 432 -25.53 2.28 6.86
N VAL A 433 -25.67 1.87 5.59
CA VAL A 433 -26.72 2.32 4.69
C VAL A 433 -28.10 1.94 5.24
N SER A 434 -28.28 0.74 5.79
CA SER A 434 -29.55 0.34 6.41
C SER A 434 -29.88 1.18 7.65
N ARG A 435 -28.88 1.56 8.47
CA ARG A 435 -29.07 2.47 9.60
C ARG A 435 -29.43 3.90 9.20
N LEU A 436 -28.91 4.37 8.07
CA LEU A 436 -29.24 5.68 7.50
C LEU A 436 -30.61 5.68 6.82
N ARG A 437 -31.01 4.56 6.21
CA ARG A 437 -32.32 4.40 5.53
C ARG A 437 -33.48 4.14 6.49
N TYR A 438 -33.22 3.43 7.58
CA TYR A 438 -34.21 3.07 8.59
C TYR A 438 -33.83 3.68 9.94
N GLY A 439 -33.61 5.00 9.96
CA GLY A 439 -33.20 5.77 11.15
C GLY A 439 -33.73 5.12 12.43
N ARG A 440 -32.82 4.60 13.27
CA ARG A 440 -33.24 3.83 14.45
C ARG A 440 -34.13 4.71 15.34
N PRO A 441 -35.36 4.28 15.66
CA PRO A 441 -35.98 4.65 16.90
C PRO A 441 -35.38 3.82 18.04
N ARG A 442 -34.98 4.54 19.09
CA ARG A 442 -34.51 4.15 20.44
C ARG A 442 -33.05 3.77 20.59
#